data_AF-A0A3E0DY98-F1
#
_entry.id   AF-A0A3E0DY98-F1
#
_cell.length_a   1.000
_cell.length_b   1.000
_cell.length_c   1.000
_cell.angle_alpha   90.00
_cell.angle_beta   90.00
_cell.angle_gamma   90.00
#
_symmetry.space_group_name_H-M   'P 1'
#
loop_
_entity.id
_entity.type
_entity.pdbx_description
1 polymer ?
#
loop_
_entity_poly.entity_id
_entity_poly.type
_entity_poly.pdbx_seq_one_letter_code
_entity_poly.pdbx_strand_id
1 'polypeptide(L)'
;MEITFSYIRNRIKEHRKEDLIDNCYRLLDHYRDEFGPIWFIFLLMKWTYLYGGEKYPLKALTTQKFNVILQNITDFNSEHISNYIKIGRLDIAMHIFYSQQFYLQKIVRKEVFSIQLNLYETLSGKYDIGKSFKEKTGLSIFDFLYIMQIIWLYVNSRKHDDSNLNFEDYLEIDFLNVCAELTSNEKISNFLELVVLDPMQSHKKINEYKRNVKVENLQHLETTFFTIYPFQLYNDKVRLVHERVLNHSINYFIYDYLKSNDENFTTEFGNRFEKYIQLGIMESKFSFINENQLKKKLGINSNLIDFYLEDFNVFIECKAIEIQPTPLVNPTDEIIFNSLKESILKAYFKQLLNVSKKINSTKENWGLIITYKELYWSQFNDLFEIGKDKFENSIDSHFLPPENVFILDIFSWNTLLQIIKDKKITLIEILEKARFNNSKPETKKQTFSMHLDEYKSKPVTFKFLEKELKKLEITAK
;
A
#
# COMPACT_ATOMS: atom_id res chain seq x y z
N MET A 1 -27.15 6.44 24.62
CA MET A 1 -27.19 4.98 24.37
C MET A 1 -25.88 4.65 23.69
N GLU A 2 -25.13 3.69 24.22
CA GLU A 2 -23.85 3.26 23.62
C GLU A 2 -24.12 2.62 22.25
N ILE A 3 -23.46 3.11 21.21
CA ILE A 3 -23.62 2.59 19.85
C ILE A 3 -22.80 1.30 19.75
N THR A 4 -23.48 0.17 19.63
CA THR A 4 -22.85 -1.15 19.47
C THR A 4 -22.89 -1.60 18.01
N PHE A 5 -21.97 -2.48 17.63
CA PHE A 5 -22.01 -3.12 16.30
C PHE A 5 -23.36 -3.81 16.05
N SER A 6 -23.88 -4.53 17.06
CA SER A 6 -25.19 -5.17 16.99
C SER A 6 -26.32 -4.19 16.67
N TYR A 7 -26.27 -2.98 17.24
CA TYR A 7 -27.24 -1.92 16.94
C TYR A 7 -27.17 -1.49 15.48
N ILE A 8 -25.97 -1.15 14.97
CA ILE A 8 -25.78 -0.72 13.59
C ILE A 8 -26.19 -1.83 12.62
N ARG A 9 -25.71 -3.05 12.85
CA ARG A 9 -26.06 -4.24 12.07
C ARG A 9 -27.57 -4.43 11.98
N ASN A 10 -28.28 -4.30 13.11
CA ASN A 10 -29.74 -4.43 13.12
C ASN A 10 -30.44 -3.34 12.29
N ARG A 11 -29.90 -2.13 12.21
CA ARG A 11 -30.43 -1.08 11.32
C ARG A 11 -30.19 -1.40 9.84
N ILE A 12 -29.01 -1.91 9.50
CA ILE A 12 -28.68 -2.33 8.13
C ILE A 12 -29.60 -3.48 7.67
N LYS A 13 -29.83 -4.48 8.52
CA LYS A 13 -30.71 -5.64 8.21
C LYS A 13 -32.15 -5.27 7.83
N GLU A 14 -32.65 -4.12 8.31
CA GLU A 14 -34.03 -3.67 8.09
C GLU A 14 -34.30 -3.12 6.69
N HIS A 15 -33.27 -2.89 5.88
CA HIS A 15 -33.39 -2.20 4.58
C HIS A 15 -32.92 -3.08 3.42
N ARG A 16 -33.47 -2.84 2.22
CA ARG A 16 -33.03 -3.49 0.98
C ARG A 16 -31.56 -3.17 0.71
N LYS A 17 -30.82 -4.15 0.19
CA LYS A 17 -29.41 -3.97 -0.14
C LYS A 17 -29.24 -2.90 -1.21
N GLU A 18 -30.09 -2.92 -2.22
CA GLU A 18 -30.09 -2.03 -3.37
C GLU A 18 -30.26 -0.56 -2.92
N ASP A 19 -31.23 -0.30 -2.04
CA ASP A 19 -31.51 1.05 -1.52
C ASP A 19 -30.30 1.61 -0.75
N LEU A 20 -29.65 0.78 0.09
CA LEU A 20 -28.48 1.18 0.86
C LEU A 20 -27.27 1.45 -0.03
N ILE A 21 -26.99 0.56 -0.99
CA ILE A 21 -25.87 0.71 -1.93
C ILE A 21 -26.08 1.93 -2.85
N ASP A 22 -27.29 2.18 -3.33
CA ASP A 22 -27.61 3.38 -4.13
C ASP A 22 -27.32 4.68 -3.36
N ASN A 23 -27.73 4.76 -2.09
CA ASN A 23 -27.43 5.92 -1.26
C ASN A 23 -25.92 6.06 -0.95
N CYS A 24 -25.20 4.94 -0.78
CA CYS A 24 -23.74 4.96 -0.67
C CYS A 24 -23.08 5.55 -1.92
N TYR A 25 -23.51 5.13 -3.11
CA TYR A 25 -22.99 5.64 -4.36
C TYR A 25 -23.27 7.13 -4.56
N ARG A 26 -24.50 7.58 -4.31
CA ARG A 26 -24.84 9.02 -4.38
C ARG A 26 -23.93 9.86 -3.46
N LEU A 27 -23.60 9.34 -2.28
CA LEU A 27 -22.72 10.04 -1.35
C LEU A 27 -21.24 9.98 -1.77
N LEU A 28 -20.77 8.87 -2.35
CA LEU A 28 -19.43 8.79 -2.95
C LEU A 28 -19.28 9.77 -4.12
N ASP A 29 -20.31 9.90 -4.95
CA ASP A 29 -20.33 10.82 -6.08
C ASP A 29 -20.28 12.29 -5.59
N HIS A 30 -20.91 12.59 -4.45
CA HIS A 30 -20.79 13.90 -3.79
C HIS A 30 -19.37 14.18 -3.27
N TYR A 31 -18.72 13.18 -2.65
CA TYR A 31 -17.35 13.31 -2.14
C TYR A 31 -16.24 13.03 -3.17
N ARG A 32 -16.57 13.08 -4.46
CA ARG A 32 -15.60 12.75 -5.52
C ARG A 32 -14.41 13.70 -5.53
N ASP A 33 -14.70 15.00 -5.54
CA ASP A 33 -13.68 16.06 -5.61
C ASP A 33 -13.33 16.65 -4.23
N GLU A 34 -14.14 16.35 -3.22
CA GLU A 34 -13.93 16.82 -1.86
C GLU A 34 -13.22 15.76 -0.99
N PHE A 35 -12.51 16.23 0.04
CA PHE A 35 -11.99 15.32 1.06
C PHE A 35 -13.12 14.95 2.03
N GLY A 36 -13.78 13.82 1.77
CA GLY A 36 -14.81 13.25 2.64
C GLY A 36 -14.35 12.01 3.39
N PRO A 37 -15.03 11.63 4.49
CA PRO A 37 -14.76 10.40 5.24
C PRO A 37 -15.31 9.16 4.52
N ILE A 38 -14.89 8.96 3.27
CA ILE A 38 -15.42 7.93 2.36
C ILE A 38 -15.17 6.49 2.86
N TRP A 39 -14.23 6.29 3.78
CA TRP A 39 -13.98 5.01 4.44
C TRP A 39 -15.20 4.51 5.24
N PHE A 40 -15.99 5.40 5.85
CA PHE A 40 -17.23 4.99 6.52
C PHE A 40 -18.29 4.53 5.52
N ILE A 41 -18.31 5.12 4.33
CA ILE A 41 -19.20 4.71 3.25
C ILE A 41 -18.79 3.32 2.74
N PHE A 42 -17.48 3.09 2.55
CA PHE A 42 -16.98 1.76 2.17
C PHE A 42 -17.32 0.70 3.21
N LEU A 43 -17.20 1.01 4.51
CA LEU A 43 -17.60 0.10 5.57
C LEU A 43 -19.11 -0.20 5.52
N LEU A 44 -19.94 0.83 5.32
CA LEU A 44 -21.39 0.64 5.18
C LEU A 44 -21.72 -0.24 3.97
N MET A 45 -21.06 -0.05 2.82
CA MET A 45 -21.24 -0.92 1.66
C MET A 45 -20.84 -2.37 1.99
N LYS A 46 -19.68 -2.60 2.61
CA LYS A 46 -19.24 -3.93 3.05
C LYS A 46 -20.27 -4.59 3.97
N TRP A 47 -20.73 -3.88 5.00
CA TRP A 47 -21.74 -4.40 5.93
C TRP A 47 -23.11 -4.59 5.28
N THR A 48 -23.45 -3.80 4.26
CA THR A 48 -24.68 -3.99 3.48
C THR A 48 -24.64 -5.29 2.69
N TYR A 49 -23.51 -5.61 2.06
CA TYR A 49 -23.34 -6.91 1.39
C TYR A 49 -23.49 -8.08 2.36
N LEU A 50 -22.89 -7.95 3.55
CA LEU A 50 -22.92 -8.98 4.58
C LEU A 50 -24.29 -9.15 5.24
N TYR A 51 -25.03 -8.07 5.52
CA TYR A 51 -26.19 -8.09 6.43
C TYR A 51 -27.46 -7.43 5.89
N GLY A 52 -27.41 -6.67 4.79
CA GLY A 52 -28.57 -5.95 4.29
C GLY A 52 -29.70 -6.90 3.88
N GLY A 53 -30.94 -6.47 4.09
CA GLY A 53 -32.12 -7.22 3.65
C GLY A 53 -32.47 -8.48 4.45
N GLU A 54 -31.75 -8.80 5.53
CA GLU A 54 -31.96 -10.04 6.28
C GLU A 54 -33.18 -10.01 7.24
N LYS A 55 -33.77 -8.84 7.52
CA LYS A 55 -34.90 -8.71 8.46
C LYS A 55 -36.20 -8.37 7.73
N TYR A 56 -37.15 -9.30 7.78
CA TYR A 56 -38.49 -9.13 7.22
C TYR A 56 -39.53 -8.67 8.27
N PRO A 57 -40.52 -7.82 7.92
CA PRO A 57 -40.66 -7.10 6.66
C PRO A 57 -39.63 -5.97 6.52
N LEU A 58 -39.20 -5.74 5.27
CA LEU A 58 -38.24 -4.68 4.96
C LEU A 58 -38.88 -3.30 5.11
N LYS A 59 -38.13 -2.37 5.69
CA LYS A 59 -38.52 -0.97 5.86
C LYS A 59 -38.00 -0.14 4.71
N ALA A 60 -38.81 0.80 4.23
CA ALA A 60 -38.35 1.82 3.29
C ALA A 60 -37.20 2.63 3.91
N LEU A 61 -36.12 2.78 3.13
CA LEU A 61 -34.97 3.61 3.47
C LEU A 61 -35.29 5.07 3.10
N THR A 62 -35.25 5.96 4.09
CA THR A 62 -35.32 7.40 3.87
C THR A 62 -33.93 8.00 4.02
N THR A 63 -33.67 9.17 3.42
CA THR A 63 -32.41 9.90 3.59
C THR A 63 -32.05 10.10 5.06
N GLN A 64 -33.03 10.42 5.91
CA GLN A 64 -32.81 10.55 7.35
C GLN A 64 -32.34 9.24 7.99
N LYS A 65 -32.95 8.09 7.65
CA LYS A 65 -32.53 6.79 8.19
C LYS A 65 -31.14 6.40 7.71
N PHE A 66 -30.85 6.63 6.43
CA PHE A 66 -29.51 6.41 5.86
C PHE A 66 -28.46 7.24 6.60
N ASN A 67 -28.69 8.54 6.77
CA ASN A 67 -27.78 9.43 7.49
C ASN A 67 -27.61 9.01 8.96
N VAL A 68 -28.68 8.53 9.62
CA VAL A 68 -28.57 7.99 10.98
C VAL A 68 -27.68 6.74 11.01
N ILE A 69 -27.82 5.81 10.05
CA ILE A 69 -26.94 4.63 9.99
C ILE A 69 -25.49 5.05 9.81
N LEU A 70 -25.21 5.93 8.86
CA LEU A 70 -23.86 6.41 8.58
C LEU A 70 -23.28 7.17 9.78
N GLN A 71 -24.05 8.06 10.41
CA GLN A 71 -23.64 8.77 11.62
C GLN A 71 -23.32 7.80 12.75
N ASN A 72 -24.12 6.74 12.93
CA ASN A 72 -23.80 5.72 13.94
C ASN A 72 -22.48 5.00 13.63
N ILE A 73 -22.12 4.79 12.36
CA ILE A 73 -20.82 4.23 11.97
C ILE A 73 -19.69 5.22 12.27
N THR A 74 -19.87 6.49 11.96
CA THR A 74 -18.90 7.55 12.25
C THR A 74 -18.64 7.69 13.75
N ASP A 75 -19.70 7.65 14.56
CA ASP A 75 -19.62 7.78 16.01
C ASP A 75 -19.19 6.46 16.69
N PHE A 76 -19.16 5.35 15.93
CA PHE A 76 -18.85 4.04 16.46
C PHE A 76 -17.39 3.97 16.92
N ASN A 77 -17.19 3.75 18.21
CA ASN A 77 -15.86 3.69 18.82
C ASN A 77 -15.02 4.95 18.54
N SER A 78 -15.67 6.11 18.42
CA SER A 78 -15.05 7.42 18.21
C SER A 78 -14.04 7.80 19.31
N GLU A 79 -14.20 7.22 20.51
CA GLU A 79 -13.27 7.44 21.61
C GLU A 79 -11.91 6.78 21.40
N HIS A 80 -11.79 5.73 20.56
CA HIS A 80 -10.57 4.93 20.40
C HIS A 80 -9.35 5.79 20.08
N ILE A 81 -9.42 6.62 19.04
CA ILE A 81 -8.33 7.52 18.67
C ILE A 81 -8.19 8.65 19.71
N SER A 82 -9.30 9.20 20.19
CA SER A 82 -9.30 10.31 21.15
C SER A 82 -8.61 9.93 22.47
N ASN A 83 -8.69 8.67 22.88
CA ASN A 83 -8.11 8.19 24.13
C ASN A 83 -6.58 8.23 24.06
N TYR A 84 -5.98 7.91 22.91
CA TYR A 84 -4.54 8.09 22.70
C TYR A 84 -4.13 9.57 22.78
N ILE A 85 -4.93 10.47 22.22
CA ILE A 85 -4.68 11.92 22.30
C ILE A 85 -4.74 12.39 23.77
N LYS A 86 -5.77 11.97 24.52
CA LYS A 86 -5.98 12.34 25.94
C LYS A 86 -4.81 11.90 26.84
N ILE A 87 -4.17 10.76 26.54
CA ILE A 87 -3.00 10.27 27.28
C ILE A 87 -1.66 10.77 26.71
N GLY A 88 -1.67 11.72 25.78
CA GLY A 88 -0.46 12.32 25.21
C GLY A 88 0.25 11.48 24.14
N ARG A 89 -0.35 10.37 23.68
CA ARG A 89 0.18 9.49 22.61
C ARG A 89 -0.32 9.95 21.22
N LEU A 90 0.01 11.19 20.86
CA LEU A 90 -0.36 11.76 19.55
C LEU A 90 0.28 10.99 18.39
N ASP A 91 1.49 10.45 18.59
CA ASP A 91 2.19 9.56 17.66
C ASP A 91 1.32 8.38 17.19
N ILE A 92 0.71 7.68 18.16
CA ILE A 92 -0.20 6.56 17.89
C ILE A 92 -1.47 7.04 17.21
N ALA A 93 -2.10 8.10 17.74
CA ALA A 93 -3.35 8.62 17.18
C ALA A 93 -3.17 8.98 15.69
N MET A 94 -2.07 9.66 15.37
CA MET A 94 -1.71 10.00 14.01
C MET A 94 -1.45 8.73 13.17
N HIS A 95 -0.71 7.74 13.67
CA HIS A 95 -0.50 6.48 12.94
C HIS A 95 -1.81 5.80 12.51
N ILE A 96 -2.82 5.77 13.39
CA ILE A 96 -4.15 5.24 13.07
C ILE A 96 -4.82 6.09 11.97
N PHE A 97 -4.78 7.43 12.11
CA PHE A 97 -5.34 8.33 11.09
C PHE A 97 -4.67 8.17 9.74
N TYR A 98 -3.34 8.05 9.69
CA TYR A 98 -2.60 7.80 8.46
C TYR A 98 -3.04 6.49 7.82
N SER A 99 -3.11 5.43 8.61
CA SER A 99 -3.51 4.09 8.18
C SER A 99 -4.91 4.04 7.58
N GLN A 100 -5.86 4.81 8.13
CA GLN A 100 -7.25 4.87 7.67
C GLN A 100 -7.43 5.60 6.33
N GLN A 101 -6.61 6.62 6.02
CA GLN A 101 -6.88 7.52 4.89
C GLN A 101 -5.80 7.53 3.80
N PHE A 102 -4.51 7.34 4.12
CA PHE A 102 -3.42 7.58 3.16
C PHE A 102 -3.33 6.50 2.08
N TYR A 103 -3.83 5.29 2.35
CA TYR A 103 -3.91 4.25 1.32
C TYR A 103 -4.83 4.64 0.15
N LEU A 104 -5.76 5.58 0.34
CA LEU A 104 -6.65 6.14 -0.67
C LEU A 104 -6.02 7.32 -1.44
N GLN A 105 -4.84 7.79 -1.02
CA GLN A 105 -4.16 8.93 -1.64
C GLN A 105 -3.02 8.47 -2.57
N LYS A 106 -3.00 7.18 -2.92
CA LYS A 106 -1.95 6.64 -3.80
C LYS A 106 -2.07 7.26 -5.18
N ILE A 107 -0.93 7.74 -5.68
CA ILE A 107 -0.80 8.33 -7.00
C ILE A 107 -0.46 7.20 -7.97
N VAL A 108 -1.14 7.17 -9.10
CA VAL A 108 -0.80 6.30 -10.22
C VAL A 108 -0.18 7.15 -11.32
N ARG A 109 0.95 6.68 -11.84
CA ARG A 109 1.62 7.23 -13.01
C ARG A 109 2.08 6.06 -13.88
N LYS A 110 2.47 6.33 -15.12
CA LYS A 110 2.92 5.30 -16.07
C LYS A 110 4.04 4.41 -15.51
N GLU A 111 4.93 4.98 -14.69
CA GLU A 111 6.03 4.23 -14.09
C GLU A 111 5.56 3.13 -13.15
N VAL A 112 4.40 3.28 -12.48
CA VAL A 112 3.85 2.26 -11.58
C VAL A 112 3.64 0.94 -12.32
N PHE A 113 3.04 0.97 -13.51
CA PHE A 113 2.83 -0.22 -14.33
C PHE A 113 4.16 -0.86 -14.76
N SER A 114 5.16 -0.05 -15.12
CA SER A 114 6.49 -0.57 -15.48
C SER A 114 7.22 -1.20 -14.29
N ILE A 115 7.09 -0.64 -13.09
CA ILE A 115 7.66 -1.18 -11.84
C ILE A 115 7.01 -2.54 -11.53
N GLN A 116 5.68 -2.62 -11.61
CA GLN A 116 4.94 -3.86 -11.41
C GLN A 116 5.38 -4.93 -12.43
N LEU A 117 5.42 -4.57 -13.72
CA LEU A 117 5.84 -5.49 -14.77
C LEU A 117 7.30 -5.94 -14.59
N ASN A 118 8.17 -5.06 -14.10
CA ASN A 118 9.55 -5.39 -13.80
C ASN A 118 9.64 -6.42 -12.64
N LEU A 119 8.97 -6.15 -11.52
CA LEU A 119 8.98 -7.00 -10.33
C LEU A 119 8.36 -8.38 -10.56
N TYR A 120 7.25 -8.46 -11.28
CA TYR A 120 6.44 -9.69 -11.35
C TYR A 120 6.70 -10.53 -12.60
N GLU A 121 7.19 -9.93 -13.69
CA GLU A 121 7.42 -10.63 -14.97
C GLU A 121 8.89 -10.60 -15.40
N THR A 122 9.53 -9.43 -15.39
CA THR A 122 10.87 -9.26 -16.00
C THR A 122 11.99 -9.80 -15.13
N LEU A 123 11.97 -9.49 -13.84
CA LEU A 123 12.90 -10.07 -12.87
C LEU A 123 12.48 -11.51 -12.64
N SER A 124 13.28 -12.45 -13.12
CA SER A 124 13.07 -13.88 -12.90
C SER A 124 13.88 -14.39 -11.71
N GLY A 125 13.41 -15.45 -11.07
CA GLY A 125 14.18 -16.21 -10.09
C GLY A 125 13.82 -17.69 -10.15
N LYS A 126 13.86 -18.39 -9.01
CA LYS A 126 13.65 -19.85 -8.98
C LYS A 126 12.19 -20.20 -9.17
N TYR A 127 11.31 -19.41 -8.56
CA TYR A 127 9.88 -19.58 -8.67
C TYR A 127 9.31 -18.63 -9.73
N ASP A 128 8.41 -19.15 -10.57
CA ASP A 128 7.80 -18.38 -11.65
C ASP A 128 6.48 -17.75 -11.19
N ILE A 129 6.60 -16.51 -10.70
CA ILE A 129 5.44 -15.71 -10.29
C ILE A 129 4.47 -15.47 -11.46
N GLY A 130 4.98 -15.23 -12.67
CA GLY A 130 4.16 -14.94 -13.85
C GLY A 130 3.30 -16.14 -14.24
N LYS A 131 3.89 -17.34 -14.21
CA LYS A 131 3.18 -18.61 -14.40
C LYS A 131 2.12 -18.84 -13.32
N SER A 132 2.48 -18.66 -12.04
CA SER A 132 1.54 -18.83 -10.91
C SER A 132 0.33 -17.90 -11.04
N PHE A 133 0.58 -16.62 -11.36
CA PHE A 133 -0.49 -15.65 -11.56
C PHE A 133 -1.41 -16.07 -12.71
N LYS A 134 -0.84 -16.52 -13.84
CA LYS A 134 -1.62 -16.99 -15.01
C LYS A 134 -2.45 -18.24 -14.70
N GLU A 135 -1.90 -19.21 -13.98
CA GLU A 135 -2.63 -20.42 -13.60
C GLU A 135 -3.81 -20.11 -12.68
N LYS A 136 -3.69 -19.08 -11.82
CA LYS A 136 -4.73 -18.71 -10.84
C LYS A 136 -5.78 -17.76 -11.39
N THR A 137 -5.45 -16.96 -12.39
CA THR A 137 -6.32 -15.87 -12.89
C THR A 137 -6.74 -16.01 -14.35
N GLY A 138 -6.09 -16.89 -15.12
CA GLY A 138 -6.25 -16.93 -16.57
C GLY A 138 -5.61 -15.74 -17.31
N LEU A 139 -4.84 -14.89 -16.63
CA LEU A 139 -4.18 -13.71 -17.20
C LEU A 139 -2.67 -13.75 -16.99
N SER A 140 -1.89 -13.35 -18.00
CA SER A 140 -0.49 -13.01 -17.73
C SER A 140 -0.41 -11.70 -16.93
N ILE A 141 0.69 -11.49 -16.22
CA ILE A 141 0.97 -10.23 -15.52
C ILE A 141 0.89 -9.04 -16.49
N PHE A 142 1.43 -9.21 -17.70
CA PHE A 142 1.37 -8.20 -18.74
C PHE A 142 -0.07 -7.87 -19.14
N ASP A 143 -0.89 -8.89 -19.44
CA ASP A 143 -2.28 -8.68 -19.86
C ASP A 143 -3.08 -7.96 -18.78
N PHE A 144 -2.92 -8.37 -17.52
CA PHE A 144 -3.57 -7.72 -16.38
C PHE A 144 -3.17 -6.24 -16.27
N LEU A 145 -1.87 -5.92 -16.29
CA LEU A 145 -1.38 -4.55 -16.18
C LEU A 145 -1.78 -3.69 -17.38
N TYR A 146 -1.78 -4.25 -18.58
CA TYR A 146 -2.15 -3.56 -19.81
C TYR A 146 -3.64 -3.18 -19.81
N ILE A 147 -4.53 -4.12 -19.46
CA ILE A 147 -5.97 -3.84 -19.31
C ILE A 147 -6.20 -2.81 -18.21
N MET A 148 -5.53 -2.97 -17.06
CA MET A 148 -5.64 -2.05 -15.93
C MET A 148 -5.18 -0.62 -16.30
N GLN A 149 -4.13 -0.49 -17.12
CA GLN A 149 -3.65 0.80 -17.62
C GLN A 149 -4.67 1.46 -18.56
N ILE A 150 -5.28 0.71 -19.48
CA ILE A 150 -6.32 1.24 -20.38
C ILE A 150 -7.52 1.72 -19.56
N ILE A 151 -7.97 0.92 -18.58
CA ILE A 151 -9.06 1.30 -17.67
C ILE A 151 -8.69 2.54 -16.88
N TRP A 152 -7.47 2.62 -16.34
CA TRP A 152 -7.01 3.79 -15.61
C TRP A 152 -7.03 5.06 -16.48
N LEU A 153 -6.62 4.96 -17.74
CA LEU A 153 -6.70 6.07 -18.70
C LEU A 153 -8.16 6.45 -18.98
N TYR A 154 -9.04 5.47 -19.17
CA TYR A 154 -10.46 5.73 -19.38
C TYR A 154 -11.10 6.43 -18.17
N VAL A 155 -10.83 5.96 -16.95
CA VAL A 155 -11.32 6.62 -15.72
C VAL A 155 -10.82 8.06 -15.62
N ASN A 156 -9.56 8.32 -15.98
CA ASN A 156 -9.00 9.69 -15.92
C ASN A 156 -9.37 10.57 -17.13
N SER A 157 -9.95 10.02 -18.21
CA SER A 157 -10.41 10.82 -19.36
C SER A 157 -11.45 11.86 -18.96
N ARG A 158 -12.24 11.57 -17.92
CA ARG A 158 -13.19 12.50 -17.30
C ARG A 158 -12.59 13.85 -16.90
N LYS A 159 -11.30 13.89 -16.55
CA LYS A 159 -10.61 15.14 -16.14
C LYS A 159 -10.21 16.01 -17.34
N HIS A 160 -10.48 15.54 -18.55
CA HIS A 160 -10.10 16.18 -19.80
C HIS A 160 -11.35 16.40 -20.66
N ASP A 161 -11.92 17.61 -20.56
CA ASP A 161 -13.13 18.02 -21.31
C ASP A 161 -12.96 17.94 -22.84
N ASP A 162 -11.71 17.90 -23.33
CA ASP A 162 -11.38 17.87 -24.76
C ASP A 162 -11.43 16.46 -25.39
N SER A 163 -11.71 15.40 -24.60
CA SER A 163 -11.81 14.05 -25.13
C SER A 163 -13.26 13.67 -25.44
N ASN A 164 -13.52 13.05 -26.59
CA ASN A 164 -14.81 12.41 -26.87
C ASN A 164 -15.07 11.17 -25.99
N LEU A 165 -14.22 10.92 -24.99
CA LEU A 165 -14.29 9.81 -24.06
C LEU A 165 -14.74 10.37 -22.70
N ASN A 166 -16.01 10.15 -22.37
CA ASN A 166 -16.54 10.49 -21.07
C ASN A 166 -16.73 9.23 -20.24
N PHE A 167 -16.04 9.15 -19.11
CA PHE A 167 -16.26 8.12 -18.11
C PHE A 167 -17.29 8.59 -17.08
N GLU A 168 -18.44 7.94 -17.07
CA GLU A 168 -19.57 8.21 -16.16
C GLU A 168 -19.68 7.16 -15.05
N ASP A 169 -18.55 6.75 -14.47
CA ASP A 169 -18.47 5.80 -13.35
C ASP A 169 -18.76 4.32 -13.69
N TYR A 170 -19.13 4.01 -14.94
CA TYR A 170 -19.36 2.66 -15.44
C TYR A 170 -18.37 2.27 -16.55
N LEU A 171 -17.99 0.99 -16.57
CA LEU A 171 -17.32 0.40 -17.74
C LEU A 171 -18.40 0.03 -18.76
N GLU A 172 -18.63 0.92 -19.72
CA GLU A 172 -19.63 0.70 -20.78
C GLU A 172 -19.22 -0.45 -21.72
N ILE A 173 -20.23 -1.12 -22.30
CA ILE A 173 -20.02 -2.30 -23.13
C ILE A 173 -19.14 -2.00 -24.36
N ASP A 174 -19.31 -0.83 -24.97
CA ASP A 174 -18.50 -0.41 -26.13
C ASP A 174 -17.03 -0.24 -25.74
N PHE A 175 -16.76 0.30 -24.56
CA PHE A 175 -15.40 0.41 -24.03
C PHE A 175 -14.78 -0.98 -23.77
N LEU A 176 -15.55 -1.90 -23.21
CA LEU A 176 -15.09 -3.28 -22.99
C LEU A 176 -14.81 -4.01 -24.31
N ASN A 177 -15.61 -3.76 -25.35
CA ASN A 177 -15.39 -4.30 -26.69
C ASN A 177 -14.08 -3.77 -27.29
N VAL A 178 -13.79 -2.47 -27.16
CA VAL A 178 -12.50 -1.90 -27.56
C VAL A 178 -11.34 -2.56 -26.82
N CYS A 179 -11.47 -2.77 -25.51
CA CYS A 179 -10.44 -3.47 -24.74
C CYS A 179 -10.25 -4.92 -25.20
N ALA A 180 -11.33 -5.59 -25.61
CA ALA A 180 -11.28 -6.95 -26.16
C ALA A 180 -10.61 -7.00 -27.54
N GLU A 181 -10.79 -5.99 -28.39
CA GLU A 181 -10.07 -5.86 -29.67
C GLU A 181 -8.57 -5.65 -29.47
N LEU A 182 -8.17 -4.89 -28.45
CA LEU A 182 -6.77 -4.67 -28.08
C LEU A 182 -6.13 -5.91 -27.43
N THR A 183 -6.95 -6.78 -26.82
CA THR A 183 -6.48 -7.97 -26.10
C THR A 183 -7.19 -9.24 -26.61
N SER A 184 -8.26 -9.66 -25.95
CA SER A 184 -9.21 -10.70 -26.40
C SER A 184 -10.43 -10.71 -25.47
N ASN A 185 -11.57 -11.21 -25.95
CA ASN A 185 -12.77 -11.41 -25.11
C ASN A 185 -12.51 -12.25 -23.86
N GLU A 186 -11.74 -13.34 -23.99
CA GLU A 186 -11.39 -14.22 -22.87
C GLU A 186 -10.61 -13.46 -21.78
N LYS A 187 -9.61 -12.66 -22.16
CA LYS A 187 -8.83 -11.86 -21.23
C LYS A 187 -9.68 -10.81 -20.52
N ILE A 188 -10.60 -10.14 -21.22
CA ILE A 188 -11.51 -9.18 -20.57
C ILE A 188 -12.44 -9.89 -19.59
N SER A 189 -12.99 -11.06 -19.95
CA SER A 189 -13.81 -11.87 -19.05
C SER A 189 -13.05 -12.26 -17.78
N ASN A 190 -11.85 -12.83 -17.93
CA ASN A 190 -11.00 -13.22 -16.80
C ASN A 190 -10.61 -12.02 -15.92
N PHE A 191 -10.38 -10.86 -16.54
CA PHE A 191 -10.09 -9.62 -15.83
C PHE A 191 -11.29 -9.17 -14.98
N LEU A 192 -12.49 -9.12 -15.56
CA LEU A 192 -13.69 -8.72 -14.85
C LEU A 192 -14.04 -9.68 -13.72
N GLU A 193 -13.94 -10.99 -13.93
CA GLU A 193 -14.16 -11.99 -12.86
C GLU A 193 -13.22 -11.77 -11.66
N LEU A 194 -11.98 -11.37 -11.95
CA LEU A 194 -10.94 -11.14 -10.96
C LEU A 194 -11.15 -9.86 -10.15
N VAL A 195 -11.55 -8.74 -10.78
CA VAL A 195 -11.59 -7.41 -10.13
C VAL A 195 -12.98 -6.88 -9.82
N VAL A 196 -14.04 -7.52 -10.32
CA VAL A 196 -15.43 -7.13 -10.07
C VAL A 196 -15.99 -7.94 -8.91
N LEU A 197 -16.56 -7.25 -7.93
CA LEU A 197 -17.37 -7.87 -6.90
C LEU A 197 -18.78 -8.14 -7.44
N ASP A 198 -19.09 -9.42 -7.61
CA ASP A 198 -20.46 -9.90 -7.85
C ASP A 198 -21.23 -9.94 -6.51
N PRO A 199 -22.37 -9.23 -6.37
CA PRO A 199 -23.23 -9.30 -5.20
C PRO A 199 -23.58 -10.72 -4.76
N MET A 200 -23.74 -11.67 -5.70
CA MET A 200 -24.08 -13.07 -5.41
C MET A 200 -22.95 -13.81 -4.67
N GLN A 201 -21.71 -13.41 -4.89
CA GLN A 201 -20.52 -14.02 -4.28
C GLN A 201 -19.92 -13.17 -3.15
N SER A 202 -20.51 -12.00 -2.89
CA SER A 202 -19.97 -10.98 -1.98
C SER A 202 -19.72 -11.50 -0.58
N HIS A 203 -20.63 -12.29 0.00
CA HIS A 203 -20.49 -12.83 1.35
C HIS A 203 -19.25 -13.73 1.48
N LYS A 204 -19.05 -14.65 0.52
CA LYS A 204 -17.89 -15.54 0.49
C LYS A 204 -16.59 -14.74 0.32
N LYS A 205 -16.54 -13.87 -0.70
CA LYS A 205 -15.35 -13.06 -1.00
C LYS A 205 -14.95 -12.15 0.17
N ILE A 206 -15.92 -11.54 0.86
CA ILE A 206 -15.65 -10.68 2.03
C ILE A 206 -15.13 -11.52 3.21
N ASN A 207 -15.72 -12.67 3.51
CA ASN A 207 -15.31 -13.50 4.64
C ASN A 207 -13.95 -14.17 4.44
N GLU A 208 -13.60 -14.53 3.20
CA GLU A 208 -12.30 -15.11 2.84
C GLU A 208 -11.16 -14.08 2.77
N TYR A 209 -11.48 -12.78 2.83
CA TYR A 209 -10.48 -11.72 2.77
C TYR A 209 -9.58 -11.72 4.02
N LYS A 210 -8.34 -12.16 3.82
CA LYS A 210 -7.35 -12.37 4.89
C LYS A 210 -6.91 -11.09 5.61
N ARG A 211 -7.15 -9.91 5.02
CA ARG A 211 -6.74 -8.61 5.57
C ARG A 211 -7.84 -7.87 6.36
N ASN A 212 -8.94 -8.55 6.68
CA ASN A 212 -9.99 -7.97 7.53
C ASN A 212 -9.52 -7.77 8.97
N VAL A 213 -9.98 -6.68 9.60
CA VAL A 213 -9.92 -6.56 11.06
C VAL A 213 -11.03 -7.43 11.66
N LYS A 214 -10.62 -8.43 12.46
CA LYS A 214 -11.55 -9.41 13.04
C LYS A 214 -12.44 -8.81 14.13
N VAL A 215 -11.96 -7.79 14.83
CA VAL A 215 -12.71 -7.15 15.92
C VAL A 215 -13.64 -6.09 15.32
N GLU A 216 -14.95 -6.29 15.44
CA GLU A 216 -15.94 -5.48 14.72
C GLU A 216 -15.89 -4.00 15.10
N ASN A 217 -15.56 -3.68 16.36
CA ASN A 217 -15.43 -2.30 16.85
C ASN A 217 -14.24 -1.52 16.25
N LEU A 218 -13.33 -2.19 15.55
CA LEU A 218 -12.17 -1.56 14.91
C LEU A 218 -12.27 -1.57 13.37
N GLN A 219 -13.31 -2.20 12.79
CA GLN A 219 -13.48 -2.26 11.33
C GLN A 219 -13.67 -0.90 10.67
N HIS A 220 -14.12 0.13 11.40
CA HIS A 220 -14.24 1.50 10.88
C HIS A 220 -12.89 2.16 10.59
N LEU A 221 -11.78 1.57 11.07
CA LEU A 221 -10.41 2.01 10.85
C LEU A 221 -9.67 1.16 9.79
N GLU A 222 -10.30 0.09 9.29
CA GLU A 222 -9.62 -0.86 8.43
C GLU A 222 -9.43 -0.34 7.00
N THR A 223 -8.41 -0.85 6.30
CA THR A 223 -8.30 -0.69 4.86
C THR A 223 -9.45 -1.40 4.16
N THR A 224 -10.16 -0.70 3.28
CA THR A 224 -11.35 -1.24 2.63
C THR A 224 -11.06 -2.53 1.85
N PHE A 225 -12.00 -3.49 1.93
CA PHE A 225 -12.01 -4.70 1.12
C PHE A 225 -12.01 -4.41 -0.40
N PHE A 226 -12.55 -3.25 -0.81
CA PHE A 226 -12.63 -2.90 -2.23
C PHE A 226 -11.26 -2.66 -2.89
N THR A 227 -10.15 -2.60 -2.14
CA THR A 227 -8.80 -2.51 -2.74
C THR A 227 -8.44 -3.73 -3.60
N ILE A 228 -9.09 -4.87 -3.40
CA ILE A 228 -8.97 -6.05 -4.27
C ILE A 228 -10.19 -6.26 -5.18
N TYR A 229 -11.23 -5.41 -5.05
CA TYR A 229 -12.39 -5.39 -5.93
C TYR A 229 -12.79 -3.93 -6.23
N PRO A 230 -12.01 -3.21 -7.06
CA PRO A 230 -12.26 -1.80 -7.34
C PRO A 230 -13.56 -1.55 -8.12
N PHE A 231 -14.18 -2.60 -8.66
CA PHE A 231 -15.44 -2.54 -9.38
C PHE A 231 -16.51 -3.42 -8.73
N GLN A 232 -17.78 -3.09 -8.97
CA GLN A 232 -18.94 -3.87 -8.52
C GLN A 232 -19.91 -4.07 -9.68
N LEU A 233 -20.57 -5.22 -9.71
CA LEU A 233 -21.74 -5.40 -10.55
C LEU A 233 -22.93 -4.69 -9.87
N TYR A 234 -23.43 -3.63 -10.50
CA TYR A 234 -24.50 -2.79 -9.98
C TYR A 234 -25.49 -2.46 -11.11
N ASN A 235 -26.76 -2.84 -10.93
CA ASN A 235 -27.81 -2.74 -11.96
C ASN A 235 -27.36 -3.31 -13.32
N ASP A 236 -26.82 -4.52 -13.30
CA ASP A 236 -26.29 -5.26 -14.47
C ASP A 236 -25.16 -4.55 -15.24
N LYS A 237 -24.58 -3.50 -14.65
CA LYS A 237 -23.41 -2.79 -15.18
C LYS A 237 -22.22 -2.91 -14.25
N VAL A 238 -21.01 -2.80 -14.81
CA VAL A 238 -19.78 -2.76 -14.03
C VAL A 238 -19.51 -1.33 -13.61
N ARG A 239 -19.72 -1.03 -12.32
CA ARG A 239 -19.52 0.30 -11.74
C ARG A 239 -18.19 0.38 -10.98
N LEU A 240 -17.45 1.46 -11.16
CA LEU A 240 -16.30 1.79 -10.33
C LEU A 240 -16.77 2.13 -8.91
N VAL A 241 -16.12 1.55 -7.89
CA VAL A 241 -16.41 1.90 -6.49
C VAL A 241 -15.97 3.32 -6.20
N HIS A 242 -14.70 3.63 -6.47
CA HIS A 242 -14.11 4.97 -6.32
C HIS A 242 -12.73 5.03 -6.98
N GLU A 243 -12.33 6.16 -7.58
CA GLU A 243 -11.01 6.32 -8.22
C GLU A 243 -9.84 6.01 -7.27
N ARG A 244 -9.94 6.51 -6.03
CA ARG A 244 -8.94 6.27 -4.98
C ARG A 244 -8.73 4.79 -4.64
N VAL A 245 -9.78 3.98 -4.74
CA VAL A 245 -9.70 2.52 -4.53
C VAL A 245 -8.99 1.88 -5.72
N LEU A 246 -9.36 2.25 -6.94
CA LEU A 246 -8.70 1.78 -8.17
C LEU A 246 -7.19 2.12 -8.15
N ASN A 247 -6.82 3.33 -7.74
CA ASN A 247 -5.42 3.73 -7.63
C ASN A 247 -4.63 2.83 -6.66
N HIS A 248 -5.23 2.45 -5.53
CA HIS A 248 -4.62 1.50 -4.62
C HIS A 248 -4.46 0.12 -5.28
N SER A 249 -5.51 -0.39 -5.94
CA SER A 249 -5.48 -1.66 -6.66
C SER A 249 -4.36 -1.67 -7.71
N ILE A 250 -4.21 -0.63 -8.51
CA ILE A 250 -3.13 -0.53 -9.51
C ILE A 250 -1.75 -0.68 -8.88
N ASN A 251 -1.53 -0.08 -7.71
CA ASN A 251 -0.23 -0.11 -7.05
C ASN A 251 0.09 -1.47 -6.41
N TYR A 252 -0.91 -2.24 -5.96
CA TYR A 252 -0.64 -3.37 -5.07
C TYR A 252 -1.43 -4.65 -5.35
N PHE A 253 -2.35 -4.68 -6.32
CA PHE A 253 -3.25 -5.82 -6.56
C PHE A 253 -2.49 -7.14 -6.74
N ILE A 254 -1.45 -7.17 -7.58
CA ILE A 254 -0.71 -8.41 -7.87
C ILE A 254 -0.08 -8.97 -6.59
N TYR A 255 0.59 -8.12 -5.80
CA TYR A 255 1.13 -8.52 -4.50
C TYR A 255 0.03 -9.04 -3.58
N ASP A 256 -1.08 -8.30 -3.52
CA ASP A 256 -2.15 -8.55 -2.57
C ASP A 256 -2.91 -9.83 -2.84
N TYR A 257 -3.12 -10.10 -4.12
CA TYR A 257 -3.73 -11.30 -4.64
C TYR A 257 -2.79 -12.50 -4.43
N LEU A 258 -1.54 -12.44 -4.91
CA LEU A 258 -0.64 -13.59 -4.84
C LEU A 258 -0.28 -13.96 -3.41
N LYS A 259 -0.02 -12.99 -2.54
CA LYS A 259 0.22 -13.27 -1.11
C LYS A 259 -0.93 -14.01 -0.44
N SER A 260 -2.15 -13.82 -0.93
CA SER A 260 -3.33 -14.51 -0.40
C SER A 260 -3.54 -15.89 -1.00
N ASN A 261 -3.07 -16.13 -2.23
CA ASN A 261 -3.42 -17.28 -3.07
C ASN A 261 -2.22 -18.17 -3.47
N ASP A 262 -1.01 -17.81 -3.06
CA ASP A 262 0.24 -18.49 -3.38
C ASP A 262 1.21 -18.47 -2.20
N GLU A 263 1.50 -19.64 -1.64
CA GLU A 263 2.37 -19.81 -0.49
C GLU A 263 3.86 -19.58 -0.84
N ASN A 264 4.26 -19.87 -2.08
CA ASN A 264 5.66 -19.76 -2.53
C ASN A 264 6.01 -18.34 -2.99
N PHE A 265 4.99 -17.51 -3.24
CA PHE A 265 5.16 -16.15 -3.74
C PHE A 265 6.06 -15.29 -2.85
N THR A 266 5.88 -15.34 -1.52
CA THR A 266 6.49 -14.35 -0.61
C THR A 266 8.02 -14.41 -0.60
N THR A 267 8.60 -15.60 -0.59
CA THR A 267 10.06 -15.79 -0.59
C THR A 267 10.67 -15.34 -1.91
N GLU A 268 10.10 -15.76 -3.03
CA GLU A 268 10.56 -15.36 -4.36
C GLU A 268 10.43 -13.84 -4.58
N PHE A 269 9.32 -13.26 -4.17
CA PHE A 269 9.09 -11.83 -4.29
C PHE A 269 10.12 -11.02 -3.47
N GLY A 270 10.52 -11.51 -2.30
CA GLY A 270 11.61 -10.91 -1.51
C GLY A 270 12.91 -10.78 -2.31
N ASN A 271 13.33 -11.86 -2.98
CA ASN A 271 14.55 -11.87 -3.80
C ASN A 271 14.44 -10.90 -5.00
N ARG A 272 13.28 -10.85 -5.66
CA ARG A 272 13.05 -9.94 -6.79
C ARG A 272 13.02 -8.48 -6.34
N PHE A 273 12.45 -8.21 -5.17
CA PHE A 273 12.43 -6.88 -4.58
C PHE A 273 13.84 -6.38 -4.24
N GLU A 274 14.68 -7.20 -3.60
CA GLU A 274 16.09 -6.88 -3.37
C GLU A 274 16.83 -6.60 -4.68
N LYS A 275 16.60 -7.44 -5.71
CA LYS A 275 17.19 -7.26 -7.03
C LYS A 275 16.75 -5.95 -7.69
N TYR A 276 15.49 -5.57 -7.54
CA TYR A 276 14.97 -4.29 -8.02
C TYR A 276 15.67 -3.11 -7.34
N ILE A 277 15.87 -3.16 -6.02
CA ILE A 277 16.63 -2.12 -5.29
C ILE A 277 18.07 -2.03 -5.81
N GLN A 278 18.72 -3.17 -6.06
CA GLN A 278 20.06 -3.22 -6.66
C GLN A 278 20.12 -2.48 -8.01
N LEU A 279 19.12 -2.65 -8.88
CA LEU A 279 19.06 -1.94 -10.16
C LEU A 279 19.02 -0.42 -9.98
N GLY A 280 18.28 0.07 -8.97
CA GLY A 280 18.25 1.49 -8.60
C GLY A 280 19.61 2.02 -8.13
N ILE A 281 20.31 1.25 -7.28
CA ILE A 281 21.68 1.60 -6.82
C ILE A 281 22.63 1.69 -8.03
N MET A 282 22.56 0.74 -8.95
CA MET A 282 23.39 0.70 -10.16
C MET A 282 23.09 1.88 -11.12
N GLU A 283 21.81 2.20 -11.35
CA GLU A 283 21.40 3.35 -12.17
C GLU A 283 21.94 4.67 -11.60
N SER A 284 22.00 4.78 -10.27
CA SER A 284 22.54 5.94 -9.55
C SER A 284 24.07 5.98 -9.50
N LYS A 285 24.74 4.94 -10.02
CA LYS A 285 26.20 4.79 -10.08
C LYS A 285 26.89 4.86 -8.71
N PHE A 286 26.21 4.42 -7.65
CA PHE A 286 26.83 4.32 -6.33
C PHE A 286 27.78 3.13 -6.26
N SER A 287 28.93 3.30 -5.60
CA SER A 287 29.76 2.15 -5.22
C SER A 287 29.06 1.38 -4.10
N PHE A 288 28.93 0.06 -4.24
CA PHE A 288 28.27 -0.76 -3.24
C PHE A 288 28.88 -2.16 -3.10
N ILE A 289 28.77 -2.70 -1.89
CA ILE A 289 29.04 -4.09 -1.56
C ILE A 289 27.70 -4.79 -1.31
N ASN A 290 27.44 -5.91 -1.98
CA ASN A 290 26.25 -6.73 -1.74
C ASN A 290 26.46 -7.79 -0.64
N GLU A 291 25.37 -8.43 -0.23
CA GLU A 291 25.37 -9.47 0.81
C GLU A 291 26.43 -10.57 0.58
N ASN A 292 26.56 -11.08 -0.66
CA ASN A 292 27.54 -12.13 -0.99
C ASN A 292 28.99 -11.68 -0.79
N GLN A 293 29.29 -10.42 -1.11
CA GLN A 293 30.61 -9.84 -0.88
C GLN A 293 30.83 -9.54 0.61
N LEU A 294 29.80 -9.06 1.32
CA LEU A 294 29.84 -8.87 2.77
C LEU A 294 30.10 -10.19 3.51
N LYS A 295 29.49 -11.29 3.07
CA LYS A 295 29.71 -12.63 3.62
C LYS A 295 31.16 -13.06 3.55
N LYS A 296 31.85 -12.74 2.45
CA LYS A 296 33.28 -13.01 2.29
C LYS A 296 34.14 -12.15 3.22
N LYS A 297 33.74 -10.90 3.47
CA LYS A 297 34.46 -9.95 4.32
C LYS A 297 34.26 -10.19 5.83
N LEU A 298 33.05 -10.56 6.24
CA LEU A 298 32.63 -10.65 7.65
C LEU A 298 32.44 -12.09 8.16
N GLY A 299 32.60 -13.10 7.29
CA GLY A 299 32.42 -14.51 7.62
C GLY A 299 30.99 -15.04 7.44
N ILE A 300 30.89 -16.35 7.23
CA ILE A 300 29.66 -17.07 6.81
C ILE A 300 28.51 -16.98 7.84
N ASN A 301 28.84 -16.86 9.13
CA ASN A 301 27.86 -16.86 10.23
C ASN A 301 27.45 -15.45 10.68
N SER A 302 27.91 -14.40 10.01
CA SER A 302 27.49 -13.04 10.35
C SER A 302 26.05 -12.80 9.88
N ASN A 303 25.24 -12.10 10.69
CA ASN A 303 24.00 -11.51 10.18
C ASN A 303 24.39 -10.42 9.17
N LEU A 304 23.87 -10.53 7.95
CA LEU A 304 24.22 -9.65 6.85
C LEU A 304 23.06 -8.73 6.52
N ILE A 305 23.42 -7.68 5.78
CA ILE A 305 22.51 -6.73 5.15
C ILE A 305 22.61 -6.92 3.65
N ASP A 306 21.63 -6.43 2.91
CA ASP A 306 21.59 -6.61 1.46
C ASP A 306 22.65 -5.77 0.74
N PHE A 307 22.81 -4.49 1.14
CA PHE A 307 23.78 -3.59 0.51
C PHE A 307 24.48 -2.65 1.50
N TYR A 308 25.75 -2.35 1.23
CA TYR A 308 26.53 -1.29 1.88
C TYR A 308 27.05 -0.31 0.82
N LEU A 309 26.69 0.97 0.92
CA LEU A 309 27.18 2.04 0.05
C LEU A 309 28.42 2.67 0.68
N GLU A 310 29.61 2.33 0.17
CA GLU A 310 30.89 2.70 0.81
C GLU A 310 31.15 4.21 0.84
N ASP A 311 30.78 4.91 -0.24
CA ASP A 311 31.03 6.34 -0.41
C ASP A 311 30.28 7.17 0.63
N PHE A 312 29.10 6.71 1.04
CA PHE A 312 28.18 7.40 1.94
C PHE A 312 28.15 6.79 3.34
N ASN A 313 28.77 5.62 3.53
CA ASN A 313 28.67 4.84 4.77
C ASN A 313 27.21 4.53 5.16
N VAL A 314 26.42 4.10 4.17
CA VAL A 314 24.99 3.78 4.30
C VAL A 314 24.78 2.27 4.22
N PHE A 315 24.07 1.71 5.19
CA PHE A 315 23.69 0.30 5.27
C PHE A 315 22.23 0.16 4.84
N ILE A 316 21.93 -0.76 3.93
CA ILE A 316 20.59 -0.94 3.34
C ILE A 316 20.10 -2.36 3.60
N GLU A 317 18.87 -2.45 4.11
CA GLU A 317 18.12 -3.69 4.26
C GLU A 317 16.77 -3.58 3.53
N CYS A 318 16.43 -4.56 2.71
CA CYS A 318 15.20 -4.65 1.93
C CYS A 318 14.23 -5.61 2.61
N LYS A 319 12.99 -5.17 2.83
CA LYS A 319 11.92 -5.99 3.43
C LYS A 319 10.67 -5.96 2.56
N ALA A 320 10.38 -7.05 1.88
CA ALA A 320 9.16 -7.23 1.07
C ALA A 320 7.90 -7.50 1.92
N ILE A 321 7.64 -6.64 2.90
CA ILE A 321 6.59 -6.82 3.91
C ILE A 321 5.44 -5.83 3.72
N GLU A 322 4.33 -6.16 4.36
CA GLU A 322 3.27 -5.23 4.73
C GLU A 322 2.94 -5.46 6.20
N ILE A 323 2.40 -4.44 6.85
CA ILE A 323 1.94 -4.58 8.24
C ILE A 323 0.58 -5.28 8.29
N GLN A 324 0.38 -6.11 9.32
CA GLN A 324 -0.89 -6.78 9.55
C GLN A 324 -2.01 -5.76 9.89
N PRO A 325 -3.29 -6.08 9.64
CA PRO A 325 -4.40 -5.15 9.87
C PRO A 325 -4.53 -4.67 11.31
N THR A 326 -4.37 -5.56 12.30
CA THR A 326 -4.55 -5.22 13.71
C THR A 326 -3.59 -4.12 14.20
N PRO A 327 -2.27 -4.22 13.96
CA PRO A 327 -1.32 -3.15 14.25
C PRO A 327 -1.69 -1.77 13.66
N LEU A 328 -2.35 -1.70 12.50
CA LEU A 328 -2.73 -0.43 11.87
C LEU A 328 -3.85 0.31 12.64
N VAL A 329 -4.76 -0.46 13.25
CA VAL A 329 -5.96 0.08 13.89
C VAL A 329 -5.84 0.13 15.42
N ASN A 330 -4.95 -0.67 16.00
CA ASN A 330 -4.68 -0.72 17.44
C ASN A 330 -3.18 -0.92 17.72
N PRO A 331 -2.35 0.12 17.47
CA PRO A 331 -0.89 0.04 17.52
C PRO A 331 -0.36 0.16 18.97
N THR A 332 -0.70 -0.77 19.87
CA THR A 332 -0.02 -0.82 21.17
C THR A 332 1.43 -1.28 20.98
N ASP A 333 2.35 -0.84 21.85
CA ASP A 333 3.77 -1.19 21.72
C ASP A 333 4.00 -2.72 21.66
N GLU A 334 3.20 -3.50 22.38
CA GLU A 334 3.22 -4.97 22.31
C GLU A 334 2.74 -5.51 20.95
N ILE A 335 1.64 -4.99 20.42
CA ILE A 335 1.11 -5.41 19.11
C ILE A 335 2.09 -5.04 17.99
N ILE A 336 2.65 -3.82 18.03
CA ILE A 336 3.67 -3.36 17.09
C ILE A 336 4.91 -4.25 17.17
N PHE A 337 5.43 -4.49 18.37
CA PHE A 337 6.58 -5.35 18.58
C PHE A 337 6.36 -6.74 17.98
N ASN A 338 5.26 -7.40 18.34
CA ASN A 338 4.97 -8.75 17.87
C ASN A 338 4.81 -8.84 16.35
N SER A 339 4.28 -7.78 15.72
CA SER A 339 4.13 -7.68 14.27
C SER A 339 5.46 -7.44 13.54
N LEU A 340 6.38 -6.67 14.12
CA LEU A 340 7.59 -6.19 13.45
C LEU A 340 8.90 -6.84 13.93
N LYS A 341 8.87 -7.67 14.98
CA LYS A 341 10.08 -8.27 15.59
C LYS A 341 10.93 -9.08 14.62
N GLU A 342 10.31 -9.83 13.70
CA GLU A 342 11.01 -10.66 12.71
C GLU A 342 11.33 -9.93 11.40
N SER A 343 10.93 -8.66 11.26
CA SER A 343 11.09 -7.88 10.04
C SER A 343 11.87 -6.60 10.29
N ILE A 344 11.21 -5.50 10.64
CA ILE A 344 11.80 -4.16 10.76
C ILE A 344 12.70 -4.04 12.00
N LEU A 345 12.30 -4.61 13.14
CA LEU A 345 13.14 -4.58 14.34
C LEU A 345 14.37 -5.49 14.15
N LYS A 346 14.20 -6.66 13.54
CA LYS A 346 15.31 -7.54 13.15
C LYS A 346 16.28 -6.85 12.19
N ALA A 347 15.77 -6.12 11.19
CA ALA A 347 16.57 -5.36 10.24
C ALA A 347 17.55 -4.41 10.95
N TYR A 348 17.07 -3.64 11.92
CA TYR A 348 17.94 -2.75 12.68
C TYR A 348 18.85 -3.51 13.67
N PHE A 349 18.25 -4.18 14.68
CA PHE A 349 18.99 -4.70 15.84
C PHE A 349 19.92 -5.88 15.49
N LYS A 350 19.52 -6.72 14.53
CA LYS A 350 20.27 -7.93 14.17
C LYS A 350 21.07 -7.78 12.89
N GLN A 351 20.74 -6.87 11.98
CA GLN A 351 21.41 -6.74 10.68
C GLN A 351 22.22 -5.43 10.60
N LEU A 352 21.56 -4.28 10.42
CA LEU A 352 22.21 -2.98 10.20
C LEU A 352 23.22 -2.65 11.30
N LEU A 353 22.81 -2.73 12.58
CA LEU A 353 23.65 -2.37 13.72
C LEU A 353 24.87 -3.29 13.88
N ASN A 354 24.70 -4.59 13.61
CA ASN A 354 25.78 -5.56 13.70
C ASN A 354 26.82 -5.38 12.60
N VAL A 355 26.36 -5.01 11.40
CA VAL A 355 27.25 -4.78 10.26
C VAL A 355 27.98 -3.45 10.39
N SER A 356 27.30 -2.38 10.84
CA SER A 356 27.91 -1.06 11.00
C SER A 356 29.08 -1.08 11.98
N LYS A 357 28.94 -1.78 13.11
CA LYS A 357 30.00 -2.01 14.11
C LYS A 357 31.24 -2.68 13.54
N LYS A 358 31.10 -3.54 12.53
CA LYS A 358 32.20 -4.34 11.96
C LYS A 358 32.91 -3.69 10.77
N ILE A 359 32.23 -2.86 9.98
CA ILE A 359 32.80 -2.35 8.72
C ILE A 359 33.49 -1.01 8.88
N ASN A 360 32.85 -0.03 9.51
CA ASN A 360 33.42 1.31 9.64
C ASN A 360 32.84 2.07 10.84
N SER A 361 33.49 1.95 11.98
CA SER A 361 33.09 2.66 13.21
C SER A 361 33.61 4.11 13.29
N THR A 362 34.39 4.56 12.31
CA THR A 362 35.06 5.88 12.36
C THR A 362 34.30 7.00 11.63
N LYS A 363 33.44 6.63 10.68
CA LYS A 363 32.54 7.55 9.99
C LYS A 363 31.15 7.46 10.59
N GLU A 364 30.38 8.53 10.45
CA GLU A 364 28.96 8.50 10.79
C GLU A 364 28.23 7.44 9.95
N ASN A 365 27.53 6.53 10.62
CA ASN A 365 26.80 5.42 10.00
C ASN A 365 25.33 5.81 9.79
N TRP A 366 24.79 5.43 8.63
CA TRP A 366 23.41 5.68 8.24
C TRP A 366 22.70 4.40 7.83
N GLY A 367 21.41 4.26 8.13
CA GLY A 367 20.63 3.05 7.81
C GLY A 367 19.42 3.36 6.95
N LEU A 368 19.14 2.51 5.96
CA LEU A 368 17.91 2.54 5.19
C LEU A 368 17.25 1.17 5.26
N ILE A 369 16.00 1.14 5.72
CA ILE A 369 15.14 -0.05 5.63
C ILE A 369 14.14 0.23 4.51
N ILE A 370 14.32 -0.42 3.37
CA ILE A 370 13.47 -0.21 2.20
C ILE A 370 12.39 -1.29 2.18
N THR A 371 11.13 -0.90 2.15
CA THR A 371 9.98 -1.80 2.20
C THR A 371 9.21 -1.80 0.88
N TYR A 372 8.50 -2.88 0.58
CA TYR A 372 7.65 -2.90 -0.61
C TYR A 372 6.43 -1.98 -0.46
N LYS A 373 5.72 -2.09 0.67
CA LYS A 373 4.61 -1.19 1.03
C LYS A 373 5.03 -0.21 2.11
N GLU A 374 4.39 0.96 2.10
CA GLU A 374 4.55 1.98 3.13
C GLU A 374 4.04 1.47 4.49
N LEU A 375 4.82 1.70 5.53
CA LEU A 375 4.49 1.29 6.91
C LEU A 375 4.04 2.46 7.78
N TYR A 376 4.01 3.69 7.25
CA TYR A 376 3.71 4.92 8.00
C TYR A 376 4.66 5.18 9.18
N TRP A 377 5.93 4.79 9.05
CA TRP A 377 7.05 5.28 9.85
C TRP A 377 8.13 5.80 8.90
N SER A 378 8.60 7.03 9.12
CA SER A 378 9.68 7.66 8.35
C SER A 378 11.06 7.38 8.97
N GLN A 379 11.11 7.29 10.30
CA GLN A 379 12.31 7.15 11.10
C GLN A 379 12.20 5.98 12.07
N PHE A 380 13.34 5.45 12.49
CA PHE A 380 13.39 4.27 13.35
C PHE A 380 13.24 4.56 14.85
N ASN A 381 13.44 5.80 15.33
CA ASN A 381 13.44 6.13 16.78
C ASN A 381 12.25 5.57 17.55
N ASP A 382 11.04 5.77 17.03
CA ASP A 382 9.83 5.35 17.73
C ASP A 382 9.76 3.81 17.83
N LEU A 383 10.26 3.09 16.81
CA LEU A 383 10.37 1.63 16.81
C LEU A 383 11.55 1.12 17.65
N PHE A 384 12.64 1.89 17.73
CA PHE A 384 13.77 1.59 18.61
C PHE A 384 13.31 1.54 20.06
N GLU A 385 12.54 2.53 20.51
CA GLU A 385 12.02 2.58 21.89
C GLU A 385 11.14 1.36 22.22
N ILE A 386 10.33 0.88 21.27
CA ILE A 386 9.50 -0.32 21.43
C ILE A 386 10.35 -1.60 21.54
N GLY A 387 11.53 -1.62 20.90
CA GLY A 387 12.37 -2.81 20.77
C GLY A 387 13.59 -2.86 21.71
N LYS A 388 14.09 -1.72 22.20
CA LYS A 388 15.44 -1.62 22.80
C LYS A 388 15.66 -2.54 24.00
N ASP A 389 14.65 -2.76 24.83
CA ASP A 389 14.75 -3.62 26.03
C ASP A 389 14.59 -5.12 25.70
N LYS A 390 14.19 -5.43 24.46
CA LYS A 390 13.90 -6.80 23.98
C LYS A 390 15.01 -7.35 23.08
N PHE A 391 15.99 -6.52 22.70
CA PHE A 391 17.15 -6.92 21.91
C PHE A 391 18.45 -6.54 22.63
N GLU A 392 19.30 -7.53 22.89
CA GLU A 392 20.57 -7.36 23.63
C GLU A 392 21.52 -6.34 22.99
N ASN A 393 21.47 -6.20 21.66
CA ASN A 393 22.36 -5.32 20.90
C ASN A 393 22.02 -3.82 21.04
N SER A 394 20.95 -3.44 21.74
CA SER A 394 20.53 -2.03 21.84
C SER A 394 21.57 -1.10 22.47
N ILE A 395 22.43 -1.63 23.36
CA ILE A 395 23.57 -0.93 23.95
C ILE A 395 24.62 -0.45 22.92
N ASP A 396 24.68 -1.12 21.77
CA ASP A 396 25.60 -0.78 20.68
C ASP A 396 25.04 0.32 19.75
N SER A 397 23.84 0.86 20.02
CA SER A 397 23.17 1.85 19.16
C SER A 397 23.99 3.09 18.82
N HIS A 398 24.99 3.45 19.63
CA HIS A 398 25.93 4.53 19.29
C HIS A 398 26.74 4.29 18.00
N PHE A 399 26.90 3.04 17.56
CA PHE A 399 27.53 2.72 16.27
C PHE A 399 26.62 2.99 15.08
N LEU A 400 25.29 2.96 15.23
CA LEU A 400 24.33 3.34 14.20
C LEU A 400 23.14 3.96 14.94
N PRO A 401 23.17 5.27 15.21
CA PRO A 401 22.12 5.91 15.99
C PRO A 401 20.74 5.73 15.32
N PRO A 402 19.67 5.43 16.09
CA PRO A 402 18.32 5.25 15.55
C PRO A 402 17.85 6.42 14.66
N GLU A 403 18.28 7.64 14.99
CA GLU A 403 17.92 8.88 14.27
C GLU A 403 18.57 8.98 12.89
N ASN A 404 19.58 8.15 12.62
CA ASN A 404 20.22 8.00 11.33
C ASN A 404 19.62 6.85 10.51
N VAL A 405 18.55 6.21 11.00
CA VAL A 405 17.89 5.09 10.32
C VAL A 405 16.49 5.48 9.86
N PHE A 406 16.29 5.39 8.54
CA PHE A 406 15.03 5.75 7.89
C PHE A 406 14.35 4.53 7.26
N ILE A 407 13.02 4.58 7.20
CA ILE A 407 12.18 3.56 6.58
C ILE A 407 11.50 4.19 5.37
N LEU A 408 11.63 3.55 4.20
CA LEU A 408 11.13 4.06 2.92
C LEU A 408 10.39 2.96 2.19
N ASP A 409 9.27 3.28 1.54
CA ASP A 409 8.68 2.35 0.58
C ASP A 409 9.40 2.41 -0.78
N ILE A 410 9.08 1.45 -1.67
CA ILE A 410 9.68 1.35 -3.00
C ILE A 410 9.52 2.64 -3.83
N PHE A 411 8.38 3.33 -3.70
CA PHE A 411 8.11 4.55 -4.44
C PHE A 411 8.88 5.75 -3.89
N SER A 412 9.03 5.85 -2.56
CA SER A 412 9.90 6.82 -1.92
C SER A 412 11.36 6.60 -2.30
N TRP A 413 11.82 5.35 -2.35
CA TRP A 413 13.15 5.00 -2.85
C TRP A 413 13.38 5.47 -4.29
N ASN A 414 12.46 5.16 -5.21
CA ASN A 414 12.56 5.62 -6.59
C ASN A 414 12.58 7.15 -6.68
N THR A 415 11.75 7.83 -5.89
CA THR A 415 11.70 9.30 -5.85
C THR A 415 13.00 9.89 -5.33
N LEU A 416 13.58 9.30 -4.29
CA LEU A 416 14.88 9.68 -3.73
C LEU A 416 15.99 9.60 -4.78
N LEU A 417 16.08 8.48 -5.50
CA LEU A 417 17.08 8.31 -6.55
C LEU A 417 16.86 9.29 -7.72
N GLN A 418 15.61 9.56 -8.09
CA GLN A 418 15.29 10.55 -9.11
C GLN A 418 15.71 11.97 -8.68
N ILE A 419 15.53 12.33 -7.41
CA ILE A 419 15.99 13.61 -6.85
C ILE A 419 17.51 13.73 -6.94
N ILE A 420 18.24 12.70 -6.55
CA ILE A 420 19.72 12.67 -6.61
C ILE A 420 20.19 12.88 -8.06
N LYS A 421 19.56 12.17 -9.00
CA LYS A 421 19.83 12.29 -10.44
C LYS A 421 19.55 13.69 -10.99
N ASP A 422 18.44 14.32 -10.61
CA ASP A 422 17.96 15.59 -11.19
C ASP A 422 18.57 16.84 -10.55
N LYS A 423 18.73 16.84 -9.22
CA LYS A 423 19.02 18.04 -8.44
C LYS A 423 20.50 18.15 -8.05
N LYS A 424 21.34 17.17 -8.42
CA LYS A 424 22.75 17.08 -8.00
C LYS A 424 22.94 17.19 -6.48
N ILE A 425 21.94 16.75 -5.72
CA ILE A 425 22.03 16.61 -4.27
C ILE A 425 22.46 15.18 -3.94
N THR A 426 23.28 15.02 -2.91
CA THR A 426 23.77 13.72 -2.46
C THR A 426 22.73 13.01 -1.58
N LEU A 427 22.89 11.69 -1.45
CA LEU A 427 22.07 10.89 -0.54
C LEU A 427 22.20 11.41 0.90
N ILE A 428 23.41 11.71 1.36
CA ILE A 428 23.68 12.16 2.73
C ILE A 428 23.01 13.49 3.03
N GLU A 429 23.06 14.48 2.12
CA GLU A 429 22.39 15.77 2.34
C GLU A 429 20.87 15.61 2.54
N ILE A 430 20.24 14.66 1.86
CA ILE A 430 18.81 14.36 2.05
C ILE A 430 18.57 13.72 3.42
N LEU A 431 19.39 12.74 3.82
CA LEU A 431 19.26 12.05 5.11
C LEU A 431 19.53 12.99 6.29
N GLU A 432 20.54 13.86 6.18
CA GLU A 432 20.84 14.89 7.17
C GLU A 432 19.69 15.88 7.33
N LYS A 433 19.10 16.32 6.20
CA LYS A 433 17.92 17.20 6.23
C LYS A 433 16.71 16.50 6.86
N ALA A 434 16.47 15.23 6.52
CA ALA A 434 15.39 14.45 7.12
C ALA A 434 15.57 14.29 8.63
N ARG A 435 16.80 13.97 9.08
CA ARG A 435 17.15 13.90 10.51
C ARG A 435 16.93 15.24 11.20
N PHE A 436 17.39 16.33 10.60
CA PHE A 436 17.21 17.67 11.13
C PHE A 436 15.72 18.01 11.29
N ASN A 437 14.91 17.76 10.26
CA ASN A 437 13.47 17.99 10.30
C ASN A 437 12.78 17.12 11.37
N ASN A 438 13.22 15.88 11.56
CA ASN A 438 12.63 14.99 12.55
C ASN A 438 13.09 15.23 13.99
N SER A 439 14.16 16.01 14.20
CA SER A 439 14.63 16.37 15.54
C SER A 439 13.68 17.32 16.29
N LYS A 440 12.73 17.95 15.58
CA LYS A 440 11.73 18.85 16.16
C LYS A 440 10.30 18.35 15.90
N PRO A 441 9.42 18.31 16.92
CA PRO A 441 8.03 17.87 16.75
C PRO A 441 7.27 18.59 15.63
N GLU A 442 7.50 19.88 15.45
CA GLU A 442 6.79 20.73 14.47
C GLU A 442 7.19 20.46 13.01
N THR A 443 8.36 19.89 12.75
CA THR A 443 8.86 19.58 11.41
C THR A 443 8.96 18.09 11.12
N LYS A 444 8.74 17.24 12.14
CA LYS A 444 8.75 15.78 12.02
C LYS A 444 7.73 15.31 11.00
N LYS A 445 8.14 14.42 10.11
CA LYS A 445 7.27 13.84 9.07
C LYS A 445 6.92 12.41 9.41
N GLN A 446 5.69 11.98 9.11
CA GLN A 446 5.25 10.62 9.37
C GLN A 446 5.85 9.62 8.38
N THR A 447 5.91 9.98 7.11
CA THR A 447 6.44 9.12 6.03
C THR A 447 7.65 9.79 5.39
N PHE A 448 8.57 8.98 4.87
CA PHE A 448 9.77 9.55 4.27
C PHE A 448 9.46 10.30 2.96
N SER A 449 8.42 9.90 2.24
CA SER A 449 7.91 10.61 1.05
C SER A 449 7.65 12.10 1.31
N MET A 450 7.13 12.47 2.49
CA MET A 450 6.89 13.87 2.85
C MET A 450 8.17 14.71 2.94
N HIS A 451 9.33 14.11 3.23
CA HIS A 451 10.62 14.82 3.14
C HIS A 451 11.03 15.05 1.68
N LEU A 452 10.62 14.18 0.78
CA LEU A 452 10.96 14.23 -0.64
C LEU A 452 10.09 15.22 -1.43
N ASP A 453 8.86 15.49 -0.97
CA ASP A 453 7.93 16.41 -1.63
C ASP A 453 8.50 17.83 -1.77
N GLU A 454 9.35 18.25 -0.83
CA GLU A 454 10.00 19.57 -0.83
C GLU A 454 10.89 19.80 -2.07
N TYR A 455 11.38 18.73 -2.70
CA TYR A 455 12.31 18.79 -3.83
C TYR A 455 11.62 18.98 -5.18
N LYS A 456 10.29 18.80 -5.26
CA LYS A 456 9.49 18.89 -6.50
C LYS A 456 10.17 18.13 -7.65
N SER A 457 10.38 16.83 -7.45
CA SER A 457 11.07 15.96 -8.41
C SER A 457 10.25 15.74 -9.68
N LYS A 458 10.95 15.44 -10.78
CA LYS A 458 10.30 14.99 -12.00
C LYS A 458 9.78 13.55 -11.83
N PRO A 459 8.87 13.09 -12.70
CA PRO A 459 8.52 11.68 -12.77
C PRO A 459 9.76 10.79 -12.94
N VAL A 460 9.65 9.55 -12.44
CA VAL A 460 10.77 8.59 -12.45
C VAL A 460 11.14 8.21 -13.88
N THR A 461 12.42 8.31 -14.21
CA THR A 461 12.98 8.01 -15.54
C THR A 461 14.22 7.14 -15.44
N PHE A 462 14.02 5.87 -15.08
CA PHE A 462 15.11 4.90 -14.96
C PHE A 462 15.28 4.08 -16.24
N LYS A 463 16.54 3.93 -16.68
CA LYS A 463 16.86 3.18 -17.89
C LYS A 463 16.47 1.70 -17.78
N PHE A 464 16.63 1.12 -16.60
CA PHE A 464 16.29 -0.29 -16.37
C PHE A 464 14.78 -0.60 -16.47
N LEU A 465 13.91 0.43 -16.54
CA LEU A 465 12.46 0.29 -16.74
C LEU A 465 12.01 0.63 -18.17
N GLU A 466 12.91 1.10 -19.05
CA GLU A 466 12.55 1.53 -20.41
C GLU A 466 11.95 0.40 -21.25
N LYS A 467 12.42 -0.84 -21.04
CA LYS A 467 11.90 -2.02 -21.73
C LYS A 467 10.44 -2.26 -21.35
N GLU A 468 10.12 -2.20 -20.06
CA GLU A 468 8.77 -2.41 -19.56
C GLU A 468 7.84 -1.27 -19.99
N LEU A 469 8.32 -0.03 -19.94
CA LEU A 469 7.58 1.14 -20.44
C LEU A 469 7.21 0.97 -21.92
N LYS A 470 8.18 0.63 -22.78
CA LYS A 470 7.93 0.40 -24.22
C LYS A 470 6.94 -0.74 -24.46
N LYS A 471 7.01 -1.81 -23.67
CA LYS A 471 6.08 -2.94 -23.79
C LYS A 471 4.63 -2.56 -23.43
N LEU A 472 4.46 -1.57 -22.55
CA LEU A 472 3.18 -1.04 -22.09
C LEU A 472 2.69 0.19 -22.89
N GLU A 473 3.41 0.59 -23.95
CA GLU A 473 2.93 1.64 -24.85
C GLU A 473 1.67 1.18 -25.58
N ILE A 474 0.60 1.95 -25.42
CA ILE A 474 -0.65 1.74 -26.16
C ILE A 474 -0.42 2.30 -27.56
N THR A 475 -0.23 1.40 -28.52
CA THR A 475 -0.09 1.75 -29.94
C THR A 475 -1.43 1.47 -30.63
N ALA A 476 -1.95 2.47 -31.35
CA ALA A 476 -3.03 2.22 -32.30
C ALA A 476 -2.46 1.35 -33.41
N LYS A 477 -3.09 0.20 -33.67
CA LYS A 477 -2.75 -0.66 -34.80
C LYS A 477 -3.38 -0.17 -36.08
#